data_AF-A0A0M8XN14-F1
#
_entry.id   AF-A0A0M8XN14-F1
#
_cell.length_a   1.000
_cell.length_b   1.000
_cell.length_c   1.000
_cell.angle_alpha   90.00
_cell.angle_beta   90.00
_cell.angle_gamma   90.00
#
_symmetry.space_group_name_H-M   'P 1'
#
loop_
_entity.id
_entity.type
_entity.pdbx_description
1 polymer ?
#
loop_
_entity_poly.entity_id
_entity_poly.type
_entity_poly.pdbx_seq_one_letter_code
_entity_poly.pdbx_strand_id
1 'polypeptide(L)'
;MKNEEQGPTEAEIEAWQREDFFLPADEATPETHPSLYNISAGLMMFTGVVRPLEPQLPDYVTIPMVHASAELVVQVSKWNVLWEAGQFRRRFFSGDDLPEPIAKIAELGDINTILVPHTRSRYFEYAPLLHLLPKATLDRFGLPLLRRGQWPFLADHSDADRFLPADFEQRLAKAWAWSVWPNINSGSPMQAFSGDDPIRVLSHNLNYWIPPVTKVIQDTLGQFPEVDEGKTVGPVPLEDGSFLPGAVTGNPRQGGSVWTGREEAVEMVAATVEAADATGHLRDILDAVRSHRVEDDFSNRWSYAREDFERKLYRKRSKVQVRFVELTDTIPVQGPESDVLGKLVTSDFLALLNEKQREVVVLLSSGFRQHEIAEKLGYANHSPISKRLAQVQRKAVEFFGLDK
;
A
#
# COMPACT_ATOMS: atom_id res chain seq x y z
N MET A 1 28.09 49.38 -1.93
CA MET A 1 27.57 48.46 -0.89
C MET A 1 26.67 47.48 -1.60
N LYS A 2 27.09 46.21 -1.67
CA LYS A 2 26.30 45.13 -2.28
C LYS A 2 25.14 44.81 -1.33
N ASN A 3 23.93 44.77 -1.86
CA ASN A 3 22.78 44.19 -1.17
C ASN A 3 23.13 42.74 -0.82
N GLU A 4 23.22 42.44 0.47
CA GLU A 4 23.16 41.06 0.95
C GLU A 4 21.74 40.57 0.63
N GLU A 5 21.65 39.57 -0.24
CA GLU A 5 20.41 38.83 -0.50
C GLU A 5 19.97 38.21 0.83
N GLN A 6 19.02 38.87 1.49
CA GLN A 6 18.36 38.34 2.67
C GLN A 6 17.60 37.10 2.21
N GLY A 7 18.04 35.91 2.67
CA GLY A 7 17.38 34.66 2.35
C GLY A 7 15.90 34.68 2.76
N PRO A 8 15.04 33.90 2.08
CA PRO A 8 13.60 33.90 2.34
C PRO A 8 13.30 33.57 3.80
N THR A 9 12.33 34.28 4.36
CA THR A 9 11.86 34.08 5.73
C THR A 9 11.06 32.78 5.84
N GLU A 10 10.97 32.22 7.06
CA GLU A 10 10.21 30.99 7.31
C GLU A 10 8.73 31.09 6.89
N ALA A 11 8.13 32.27 7.03
CA ALA A 11 6.77 32.53 6.60
C ALA A 11 6.61 32.57 5.06
N GLU A 12 7.62 33.07 4.34
CA GLU A 12 7.65 33.05 2.87
C GLU A 12 7.82 31.63 2.35
N ILE A 13 8.69 30.83 3.00
CA ILE A 13 8.88 29.42 2.68
C ILE A 13 7.57 28.64 2.90
N GLU A 14 6.90 28.83 4.03
CA GLU A 14 5.61 28.19 4.30
C GLU A 14 4.54 28.59 3.27
N ALA A 15 4.50 29.87 2.89
CA ALA A 15 3.54 30.35 1.89
C ALA A 15 3.78 29.69 0.52
N TRP A 16 5.03 29.59 0.07
CA TRP A 16 5.38 28.88 -1.17
C TRP A 16 5.04 27.40 -1.10
N GLN A 17 5.40 26.72 0.00
CA GLN A 17 5.06 25.32 0.19
C GLN A 17 3.55 25.07 0.15
N ARG A 18 2.77 25.98 0.73
CA ARG A 18 1.31 25.93 0.72
C ARG A 18 0.73 26.11 -0.69
N GLU A 19 1.28 27.05 -1.45
CA GLU A 19 0.86 27.33 -2.83
C GLU A 19 1.21 26.19 -3.80
N ASP A 20 2.35 25.54 -3.57
CA ASP A 20 2.78 24.35 -4.32
C ASP A 20 1.97 23.10 -3.95
N PHE A 21 1.47 23.01 -2.72
CA PHE A 21 0.73 21.83 -2.25
C PHE A 21 -0.75 21.83 -2.70
N PHE A 22 -1.44 22.96 -2.54
CA PHE A 22 -2.87 23.05 -2.83
C PHE A 22 -3.15 23.48 -4.27
N LEU A 23 -4.15 22.85 -4.87
CA LEU A 23 -4.67 23.28 -6.17
C LEU A 23 -5.75 24.35 -5.94
N PRO A 24 -5.64 25.53 -6.58
CA PRO A 24 -6.69 26.54 -6.56
C PRO A 24 -8.03 25.97 -7.04
N ALA A 25 -9.13 26.35 -6.37
CA ALA A 25 -10.44 25.74 -6.60
C ALA A 25 -11.00 26.02 -8.01
N ASP A 26 -10.55 27.10 -8.64
CA ASP A 26 -10.87 27.52 -10.01
C ASP A 26 -10.09 26.75 -11.09
N GLU A 27 -8.92 26.18 -10.74
CA GLU A 27 -8.11 25.34 -11.64
C GLU A 27 -8.61 23.88 -11.69
N ALA A 28 -9.38 23.44 -10.69
CA ALA A 28 -9.88 22.07 -10.56
C ALA A 28 -11.14 21.82 -11.41
N THR A 29 -10.96 21.78 -12.73
CA THR A 29 -12.05 21.43 -13.66
C THR A 29 -12.26 19.92 -13.74
N PRO A 30 -13.46 19.45 -14.12
CA PRO A 30 -13.73 18.02 -14.31
C PRO A 30 -12.85 17.34 -15.38
N GLU A 31 -12.27 18.12 -16.29
CA GLU A 31 -11.40 17.63 -17.37
C GLU A 31 -9.94 17.48 -16.92
N THR A 32 -9.49 18.23 -15.91
CA THR A 32 -8.10 18.25 -15.46
C THR A 32 -7.89 17.60 -14.09
N HIS A 33 -8.95 17.49 -13.29
CA HIS A 33 -8.93 16.91 -11.96
C HIS A 33 -10.02 15.84 -11.81
N PRO A 34 -9.71 14.68 -11.19
CA PRO A 34 -8.46 14.34 -10.51
C PRO A 34 -7.38 13.86 -11.48
N SER A 35 -6.10 13.90 -11.06
CA SER A 35 -5.00 13.56 -11.97
C SER A 35 -3.77 13.02 -11.25
N LEU A 36 -3.10 12.07 -11.91
CA LEU A 36 -1.85 11.47 -11.47
C LEU A 36 -0.87 11.42 -12.65
N TYR A 37 0.42 11.61 -12.40
CA TYR A 37 1.47 11.44 -13.40
C TYR A 37 2.64 10.61 -12.89
N ASN A 38 3.43 10.16 -13.85
CA ASN A 38 4.70 9.49 -13.64
C ASN A 38 5.82 10.24 -14.34
N ILE A 39 7.03 10.16 -13.78
CA ILE A 39 8.26 10.61 -14.41
C ILE A 39 9.06 9.38 -14.87
N SER A 40 9.53 9.43 -16.11
CA SER A 40 10.37 8.40 -16.72
C SER A 40 11.71 8.25 -15.99
N ALA A 41 12.20 7.02 -15.90
CA ALA A 41 13.59 6.74 -15.51
C ALA A 41 14.61 7.40 -16.46
N GLY A 42 14.26 7.58 -17.74
CA GLY A 42 15.11 8.28 -18.72
C GLY A 42 15.37 9.74 -18.36
N LEU A 43 14.39 10.42 -17.74
CA LEU A 43 14.56 11.79 -17.25
C LEU A 43 15.58 11.87 -16.10
N MET A 44 15.78 10.77 -15.39
CA MET A 44 16.72 10.65 -14.27
C MET A 44 18.06 10.02 -14.69
N MET A 45 18.40 10.14 -15.98
CA MET A 45 19.65 9.68 -16.62
C MET A 45 19.86 8.16 -16.67
N PHE A 46 18.82 7.36 -16.45
CA PHE A 46 18.91 5.91 -16.72
C PHE A 46 18.69 5.65 -18.21
N THR A 47 19.75 5.22 -18.89
CA THR A 47 19.72 4.88 -20.33
C THR A 47 19.21 3.47 -20.61
N GLY A 48 18.89 2.71 -19.56
CA GLY A 48 18.37 1.36 -19.68
C GLY A 48 17.78 0.87 -18.36
N VAL A 49 16.77 0.02 -18.46
CA VAL A 49 16.10 -0.61 -17.33
C VAL A 49 16.14 -2.12 -17.47
N VAL A 50 16.05 -2.80 -16.34
CA VAL A 50 15.78 -4.23 -16.27
C VAL A 50 14.29 -4.37 -16.04
N ARG A 51 13.64 -5.34 -16.65
CA ARG A 51 12.23 -5.65 -16.41
C ARG A 51 12.06 -7.10 -16.01
N PRO A 52 11.41 -7.40 -14.88
CA PRO A 52 11.05 -8.77 -14.55
C PRO A 52 10.03 -9.31 -15.56
N LEU A 53 10.16 -10.58 -15.93
CA LEU A 53 9.15 -11.30 -16.72
C LEU A 53 7.86 -11.48 -15.92
N GLU A 54 8.01 -11.69 -14.61
CA GLU A 54 6.92 -11.78 -13.64
C GLU A 54 7.14 -10.72 -12.55
N PRO A 55 6.57 -9.50 -12.70
CA PRO A 55 6.69 -8.47 -11.68
C PRO A 55 5.91 -8.86 -10.43
N GLN A 56 6.57 -8.83 -9.27
CA GLN A 56 5.87 -8.90 -7.98
C GLN A 56 5.06 -7.61 -7.75
N LEU A 57 4.07 -7.62 -6.86
CA LEU A 57 3.44 -6.38 -6.42
C LEU A 57 4.41 -5.60 -5.52
N PRO A 58 4.48 -4.27 -5.64
CA PRO A 58 5.34 -3.47 -4.78
C PRO A 58 4.77 -3.32 -3.36
N ASP A 59 5.63 -3.50 -2.37
CA ASP A 59 5.35 -3.14 -0.98
C ASP A 59 5.78 -1.69 -0.71
N TYR A 60 4.91 -0.91 -0.08
CA TYR A 60 5.23 0.47 0.31
C TYR A 60 5.99 0.45 1.63
N VAL A 61 7.26 0.86 1.63
CA VAL A 61 8.11 0.90 2.82
C VAL A 61 8.29 2.34 3.26
N THR A 62 7.83 2.64 4.46
CA THR A 62 7.98 3.98 5.04
C THR A 62 9.38 4.18 5.60
N ILE A 63 10.02 5.29 5.28
CA ILE A 63 11.34 5.67 5.79
C ILE A 63 11.27 7.07 6.44
N PRO A 64 12.02 7.32 7.52
CA PRO A 64 12.06 8.64 8.14
C PRO A 64 12.73 9.63 7.18
N MET A 65 11.98 10.65 6.74
CA MET A 65 12.48 11.68 5.81
C MET A 65 12.30 13.11 6.31
N VAL A 66 11.88 13.27 7.57
CA VAL A 66 11.76 14.59 8.23
C VAL A 66 13.16 15.18 8.37
N HIS A 67 13.42 16.31 7.70
CA HIS A 67 14.77 16.92 7.56
C HIS A 67 15.80 15.99 6.90
N ALA A 68 15.38 15.15 5.96
CA ALA A 68 16.28 14.29 5.19
C ALA A 68 17.40 15.09 4.52
N SER A 69 18.59 14.49 4.46
CA SER A 69 19.68 15.04 3.63
C SER A 69 19.25 15.04 2.16
N ALA A 70 19.77 16.00 1.39
CA ALA A 70 19.54 16.04 -0.06
C ALA A 70 19.95 14.73 -0.75
N GLU A 71 21.00 14.08 -0.23
CA GLU A 71 21.47 12.77 -0.68
C GLU A 71 20.40 11.68 -0.51
N LEU A 72 19.79 11.57 0.68
CA LEU A 72 18.74 10.58 0.92
C LEU A 72 17.55 10.80 -0.01
N VAL A 73 17.10 12.04 -0.18
CA VAL A 73 15.99 12.38 -1.09
C VAL A 73 16.30 11.96 -2.53
N VAL A 74 17.51 12.26 -3.02
CA VAL A 74 17.94 11.87 -4.37
C VAL A 74 18.00 10.35 -4.52
N GLN A 75 18.46 9.61 -3.52
CA GLN A 75 18.53 8.15 -3.58
C GLN A 75 17.14 7.51 -3.54
N VAL A 76 16.21 8.05 -2.75
CA VAL A 76 14.79 7.63 -2.75
C VAL A 76 14.17 7.88 -4.13
N SER A 77 14.40 9.06 -4.71
CA SER A 77 13.92 9.39 -6.06
C SER A 77 14.48 8.39 -7.09
N LYS A 78 15.79 8.11 -7.06
CA LYS A 78 16.42 7.14 -7.97
C LYS A 78 15.89 5.73 -7.78
N TRP A 79 15.66 5.30 -6.54
CA TRP A 79 15.10 4.00 -6.24
C TRP A 79 13.69 3.87 -6.84
N ASN A 80 12.83 4.85 -6.58
CA ASN A 80 11.44 4.82 -6.99
C ASN A 80 11.26 5.01 -8.50
N VAL A 81 12.07 5.85 -9.16
CA VAL A 81 11.95 6.05 -10.61
C VAL A 81 12.23 4.75 -11.39
N LEU A 82 13.02 3.83 -10.83
CA LEU A 82 13.25 2.48 -11.35
C LEU A 82 12.08 1.53 -11.05
N TRP A 83 10.85 2.03 -11.00
CA TRP A 83 9.66 1.21 -10.74
C TRP A 83 9.53 0.03 -11.72
N GLU A 84 9.96 0.20 -12.97
CA GLU A 84 9.98 -0.84 -14.02
C GLU A 84 10.87 -2.04 -13.66
N ALA A 85 11.90 -1.85 -12.84
CA ALA A 85 12.79 -2.92 -12.40
C ALA A 85 12.18 -3.86 -11.36
N GLY A 86 11.01 -3.50 -10.80
CA GLY A 86 10.30 -4.36 -9.85
C GLY A 86 11.19 -4.81 -8.69
N GLN A 87 11.27 -6.13 -8.51
CA GLN A 87 12.11 -6.77 -7.49
C GLN A 87 13.62 -6.62 -7.72
N PHE A 88 14.07 -6.22 -8.91
CA PHE A 88 15.48 -6.12 -9.26
C PHE A 88 16.07 -4.71 -9.08
N ARG A 89 15.33 -3.77 -8.48
CA ARG A 89 15.79 -2.38 -8.28
C ARG A 89 17.14 -2.27 -7.61
N ARG A 90 17.38 -3.06 -6.55
CA ARG A 90 18.65 -3.01 -5.83
C ARG A 90 19.88 -3.27 -6.72
N ARG A 91 19.72 -3.95 -7.87
CA ARG A 91 20.81 -4.31 -8.78
C ARG A 91 21.38 -3.10 -9.54
N PHE A 92 20.68 -1.97 -9.50
CA PHE A 92 21.16 -0.70 -10.06
C PHE A 92 22.05 0.11 -9.11
N PHE A 93 22.16 -0.32 -7.86
CA PHE A 93 22.89 0.39 -6.82
C PHE A 93 24.02 -0.48 -6.29
N SER A 94 25.19 0.11 -6.12
CA SER A 94 26.28 -0.49 -5.37
C SER A 94 26.00 -0.33 -3.87
N GLY A 95 26.23 -1.37 -3.07
CA GLY A 95 25.91 -1.36 -1.63
C GLY A 95 26.58 -0.24 -0.84
N ASP A 96 27.75 0.20 -1.28
CA ASP A 96 28.52 1.29 -0.66
C ASP A 96 27.96 2.70 -0.97
N ASP A 97 27.07 2.82 -1.97
CA ASP A 97 26.50 4.11 -2.42
C ASP A 97 25.12 4.43 -1.82
N LEU A 98 24.56 3.52 -1.02
CA LEU A 98 23.22 3.66 -0.45
C LEU A 98 23.28 4.15 1.00
N PRO A 99 22.64 5.28 1.34
CA PRO A 99 22.53 5.70 2.73
C PRO A 99 21.63 4.74 3.52
N GLU A 100 21.91 4.57 4.83
CA GLU A 100 20.89 4.03 5.74
C GLU A 100 19.68 4.98 5.73
N PRO A 101 18.42 4.51 5.60
CA PRO A 101 17.93 3.12 5.75
C PRO A 101 17.82 2.30 4.45
N ILE A 102 18.10 2.88 3.28
CA ILE A 102 17.92 2.20 1.98
C ILE A 102 18.83 0.99 1.85
N ALA A 103 20.06 1.08 2.36
CA ALA A 103 21.01 -0.03 2.40
C ALA A 103 20.42 -1.29 3.06
N LYS A 104 19.74 -1.15 4.21
CA LYS A 104 19.09 -2.27 4.93
C LYS A 104 17.99 -2.93 4.11
N ILE A 105 17.25 -2.14 3.33
CA ILE A 105 16.20 -2.67 2.44
C ILE A 105 16.84 -3.42 1.27
N ALA A 106 17.95 -2.90 0.73
CA ALA A 106 18.70 -3.55 -0.35
C ALA A 106 19.36 -4.88 0.10
N GLU A 107 19.75 -5.01 1.37
CA GLU A 107 20.31 -6.23 1.95
C GLU A 107 19.30 -7.39 2.02
N LEU A 108 17.99 -7.11 2.03
CA LEU A 108 16.95 -8.14 2.01
C LEU A 108 16.86 -8.89 0.67
N GLY A 109 17.58 -8.43 -0.35
CA GLY A 109 17.69 -9.07 -1.65
C GLY A 109 16.72 -8.49 -2.69
N ASP A 110 16.31 -9.35 -3.62
CA ASP A 110 15.47 -8.95 -4.75
C ASP A 110 14.00 -8.90 -4.32
N ILE A 111 13.61 -7.78 -3.70
CA ILE A 111 12.25 -7.48 -3.25
C ILE A 111 11.69 -6.24 -3.97
N ASN A 112 10.40 -6.26 -4.29
CA ASN A 112 9.77 -5.12 -4.95
C ASN A 112 9.25 -4.12 -3.92
N THR A 113 9.96 -3.01 -3.72
CA THR A 113 9.58 -1.98 -2.73
C THR A 113 9.53 -0.58 -3.31
N ILE A 114 8.53 0.19 -2.88
CA ILE A 114 8.43 1.64 -3.12
C ILE A 114 8.68 2.35 -1.81
N LEU A 115 9.65 3.26 -1.80
CA LEU A 115 10.03 3.99 -0.61
C LEU A 115 9.16 5.24 -0.47
N VAL A 116 8.58 5.47 0.70
CA VAL A 116 7.76 6.66 0.95
C VAL A 116 8.12 7.29 2.29
N PRO A 117 7.94 8.61 2.46
CA PRO A 117 8.14 9.26 3.75
C PRO A 117 7.19 8.69 4.82
N HIS A 118 7.75 8.36 5.97
CA HIS A 118 6.96 8.09 7.17
C HIS A 118 6.33 9.40 7.66
N THR A 119 5.00 9.47 7.60
CA THR A 119 4.21 10.65 7.97
C THR A 119 3.03 10.24 8.82
N ARG A 120 2.57 11.15 9.70
CA ARG A 120 1.39 10.91 10.56
C ARG A 120 0.13 10.68 9.73
N SER A 121 -0.04 11.42 8.64
CA SER A 121 -1.18 11.29 7.72
C SER A 121 -1.09 10.07 6.80
N ARG A 122 0.08 9.42 6.68
CA ARG A 122 0.35 8.34 5.70
C ARG A 122 0.00 8.74 4.26
N TYR A 123 0.08 10.03 3.97
CA TYR A 123 -0.35 10.60 2.69
C TYR A 123 0.32 9.93 1.50
N PHE A 124 1.64 9.71 1.57
CA PHE A 124 2.41 9.17 0.46
C PHE A 124 2.10 7.70 0.15
N GLU A 125 1.61 6.95 1.14
CA GLU A 125 1.09 5.60 0.93
C GLU A 125 -0.26 5.65 0.20
N TYR A 126 -1.13 6.59 0.59
CA TYR A 126 -2.50 6.69 0.09
C TYR A 126 -2.70 7.68 -1.07
N ALA A 127 -1.63 8.32 -1.54
CA ALA A 127 -1.69 9.31 -2.60
C ALA A 127 -2.40 8.79 -3.87
N PRO A 128 -2.14 7.56 -4.36
CA PRO A 128 -2.88 7.01 -5.49
C PRO A 128 -4.41 7.02 -5.33
N LEU A 129 -4.90 6.71 -4.12
CA LEU A 129 -6.33 6.67 -3.83
C LEU A 129 -6.93 8.08 -3.73
N LEU A 130 -6.22 9.01 -3.09
CA LEU A 130 -6.66 10.40 -3.00
C LEU A 130 -6.75 11.04 -4.39
N HIS A 131 -5.75 10.84 -5.23
CA HIS A 131 -5.65 11.42 -6.58
C HIS A 131 -6.54 10.74 -7.61
N LEU A 132 -7.41 9.81 -7.19
CA LEU A 132 -8.54 9.30 -7.97
C LEU A 132 -9.88 9.96 -7.58
N LEU A 133 -9.93 10.70 -6.46
CA LEU A 133 -11.18 11.25 -5.95
C LEU A 133 -11.55 12.57 -6.66
N PRO A 134 -12.74 12.67 -7.27
CA PRO A 134 -13.20 13.92 -7.83
C PRO A 134 -13.34 15.01 -6.77
N LYS A 135 -13.23 16.29 -7.19
CA LYS A 135 -13.38 17.46 -6.32
C LYS A 135 -14.64 17.40 -5.45
N ALA A 136 -15.78 17.04 -6.06
CA ALA A 136 -17.05 16.92 -5.34
C ALA A 136 -17.00 15.91 -4.18
N THR A 137 -16.23 14.82 -4.33
CA THR A 137 -16.01 13.84 -3.28
C THR A 137 -15.08 14.40 -2.20
N LEU A 138 -13.98 15.04 -2.60
CA LEU A 138 -13.05 15.67 -1.65
C LEU A 138 -13.77 16.71 -0.76
N ASP A 139 -14.52 17.63 -1.38
CA ASP A 139 -15.31 18.66 -0.70
C ASP A 139 -16.31 18.03 0.29
N ARG A 140 -17.00 16.96 -0.13
CA ARG A 140 -18.01 16.27 0.69
C ARG A 140 -17.44 15.68 1.97
N PHE A 141 -16.21 15.17 1.92
CA PHE A 141 -15.55 14.52 3.05
C PHE A 141 -14.55 15.44 3.76
N GLY A 142 -14.48 16.72 3.37
CA GLY A 142 -13.57 17.70 3.96
C GLY A 142 -12.11 17.35 3.75
N LEU A 143 -11.77 16.76 2.60
CA LEU A 143 -10.41 16.52 2.17
C LEU A 143 -9.91 17.70 1.34
N PRO A 144 -8.62 18.05 1.43
CA PRO A 144 -8.07 19.15 0.66
C PRO A 144 -7.96 18.81 -0.82
N LEU A 145 -8.08 19.86 -1.64
CA LEU A 145 -7.81 19.79 -3.06
C LEU A 145 -6.31 20.00 -3.30
N LEU A 146 -5.62 18.94 -3.71
CA LEU A 146 -4.17 18.96 -3.89
C LEU A 146 -3.81 19.13 -5.36
N ARG A 147 -2.60 19.64 -5.62
CA ARG A 147 -2.03 19.60 -6.97
C ARG A 147 -1.82 18.16 -7.41
N ARG A 148 -1.63 18.00 -8.73
CA ARG A 148 -1.52 16.71 -9.41
C ARG A 148 -0.56 15.77 -8.67
N GLY A 149 -1.04 14.57 -8.35
CA GLY A 149 -0.23 13.57 -7.68
C GLY A 149 0.87 12.99 -8.55
N GLN A 150 1.98 12.62 -7.93
CA GLN A 150 3.08 11.91 -8.57
C GLN A 150 3.15 10.47 -8.07
N TRP A 151 3.23 9.51 -8.99
CA TRP A 151 3.55 8.13 -8.64
C TRP A 151 4.69 7.58 -9.51
N PRO A 152 5.65 6.85 -8.92
CA PRO A 152 5.85 6.73 -7.47
C PRO A 152 6.36 8.05 -6.87
N PHE A 153 6.37 8.13 -5.54
CA PHE A 153 6.92 9.30 -4.82
C PHE A 153 8.38 9.52 -5.22
N LEU A 154 8.78 10.74 -5.57
CA LEU A 154 10.20 11.07 -5.78
C LEU A 154 10.75 11.94 -4.66
N ALA A 155 10.08 13.06 -4.39
CA ALA A 155 10.49 14.02 -3.37
C ALA A 155 9.28 14.73 -2.77
N ASP A 156 9.40 15.13 -1.50
CA ASP A 156 8.43 16.01 -0.83
C ASP A 156 9.06 17.39 -0.72
N HIS A 157 8.48 18.37 -1.42
CA HIS A 157 8.90 19.77 -1.36
C HIS A 157 7.98 20.61 -0.48
N SER A 158 6.84 20.05 -0.08
CA SER A 158 5.71 20.79 0.48
C SER A 158 5.46 20.50 1.96
N ASP A 159 6.10 19.47 2.54
CA ASP A 159 5.83 19.01 3.92
C ASP A 159 4.34 18.72 4.12
N ALA A 160 3.85 17.73 3.37
CA ALA A 160 2.42 17.44 3.24
C ALA A 160 1.71 17.31 4.59
N ASP A 161 2.38 16.74 5.60
CA ASP A 161 1.77 16.46 6.90
C ASP A 161 1.37 17.71 7.70
N ARG A 162 2.07 18.83 7.44
CA ARG A 162 1.78 20.15 8.05
C ARG A 162 0.42 20.69 7.62
N PHE A 163 -0.03 20.34 6.41
CA PHE A 163 -1.22 20.91 5.79
C PHE A 163 -2.43 19.96 5.79
N LEU A 164 -2.21 18.68 6.08
CA LEU A 164 -3.26 17.66 6.09
C LEU A 164 -3.97 17.58 7.45
N PRO A 165 -5.29 17.33 7.46
CA PRO A 165 -6.07 17.26 8.69
C PRO A 165 -5.61 16.13 9.61
N ALA A 166 -5.88 16.28 10.92
CA ALA A 166 -5.51 15.28 11.92
C ALA A 166 -6.11 13.89 11.64
N ASP A 167 -7.35 13.88 11.14
CA ASP A 167 -8.15 12.71 10.80
C ASP A 167 -8.13 12.37 9.30
N PHE A 168 -7.06 12.75 8.58
CA PHE A 168 -6.92 12.55 7.13
C PHE A 168 -7.23 11.11 6.68
N GLU A 169 -6.60 10.12 7.31
CA GLU A 169 -6.79 8.70 6.96
C GLU A 169 -8.27 8.28 7.06
N GLN A 170 -8.96 8.70 8.13
CA GLN A 170 -10.38 8.38 8.33
C GLN A 170 -11.29 9.06 7.32
N ARG A 171 -10.97 10.30 6.93
CA ARG A 171 -11.72 11.04 5.88
C ARG A 171 -11.50 10.38 4.52
N LEU A 172 -10.26 10.01 4.21
CA LEU A 172 -9.90 9.33 2.97
C LEU A 172 -10.56 7.95 2.89
N ALA A 173 -10.55 7.16 3.97
CA ALA A 173 -11.24 5.87 4.05
C ALA A 173 -12.74 6.00 3.70
N LYS A 174 -13.43 7.00 4.27
CA LYS A 174 -14.86 7.25 3.97
C LYS A 174 -15.08 7.72 2.53
N ALA A 175 -14.21 8.59 2.02
CA ALA A 175 -14.29 9.12 0.67
C ALA A 175 -14.05 8.03 -0.38
N TRP A 176 -13.03 7.20 -0.16
CA TRP A 176 -12.72 6.05 -1.00
C TRP A 176 -13.84 5.01 -0.97
N ALA A 177 -14.31 4.64 0.23
CA ALA A 177 -15.43 3.72 0.38
C ALA A 177 -16.66 4.21 -0.40
N TRP A 178 -16.96 5.52 -0.34
CA TRP A 178 -18.06 6.11 -1.11
C TRP A 178 -17.88 5.98 -2.62
N SER A 179 -16.65 6.17 -3.13
CA SER A 179 -16.33 6.08 -4.56
C SER A 179 -16.35 4.65 -5.09
N VAL A 180 -15.87 3.68 -4.30
CA VAL A 180 -15.79 2.28 -4.73
C VAL A 180 -17.12 1.53 -4.56
N TRP A 181 -17.97 1.95 -3.61
CA TRP A 181 -19.22 1.29 -3.26
C TRP A 181 -20.13 0.94 -4.45
N PRO A 182 -20.38 1.84 -5.42
CA PRO A 182 -21.22 1.53 -6.56
C PRO A 182 -20.72 0.36 -7.41
N ASN A 183 -19.41 0.11 -7.43
CA ASN A 183 -18.79 -0.98 -8.20
C ASN A 183 -18.87 -2.33 -7.48
N ILE A 184 -18.93 -2.33 -6.14
CA ILE A 184 -18.98 -3.56 -5.32
C ILE A 184 -20.39 -3.91 -4.84
N ASN A 185 -21.30 -2.93 -4.72
CA ASN A 185 -22.66 -3.12 -4.23
C ASN A 185 -23.62 -2.04 -4.75
N SER A 186 -23.91 -2.09 -6.05
CA SER A 186 -24.77 -1.13 -6.76
C SER A 186 -26.26 -1.16 -6.34
N GLY A 187 -26.73 -2.26 -5.74
CA GLY A 187 -28.15 -2.48 -5.45
C GLY A 187 -28.67 -1.85 -4.15
N SER A 188 -27.79 -1.43 -3.23
CA SER A 188 -28.22 -0.80 -1.97
C SER A 188 -27.17 0.18 -1.46
N PRO A 189 -27.58 1.34 -0.93
CA PRO A 189 -26.64 2.34 -0.44
C PRO A 189 -25.89 1.80 0.78
N MET A 190 -24.64 2.23 0.97
CA MET A 190 -23.81 1.81 2.11
C MET A 190 -24.46 2.04 3.49
N GLN A 191 -25.25 3.11 3.63
CA GLN A 191 -25.98 3.43 4.87
C GLN A 191 -27.07 2.41 5.22
N ALA A 192 -27.40 1.50 4.29
CA ALA A 192 -28.32 0.40 4.55
C ALA A 192 -27.70 -0.71 5.42
N PHE A 193 -26.37 -0.75 5.52
CA PHE A 193 -25.63 -1.79 6.23
C PHE A 193 -25.14 -1.26 7.58
N SER A 194 -24.95 -2.18 8.54
CA SER A 194 -24.39 -1.85 9.86
C SER A 194 -22.94 -1.38 9.72
N GLY A 195 -22.34 -0.87 10.80
CA GLY A 195 -20.92 -0.48 10.80
C GLY A 195 -19.99 -1.67 10.62
N ASP A 196 -20.43 -2.84 11.09
CA ASP A 196 -19.65 -4.06 11.18
C ASP A 196 -19.85 -5.00 9.97
N ASP A 197 -20.72 -4.63 9.00
CA ASP A 197 -20.89 -5.38 7.75
C ASP A 197 -19.53 -5.56 7.06
N PRO A 198 -19.09 -6.80 6.77
CA PRO A 198 -17.74 -7.05 6.27
C PRO A 198 -17.43 -6.35 4.94
N ILE A 199 -18.43 -6.19 4.05
CA ILE A 199 -18.26 -5.48 2.78
C ILE A 199 -18.03 -4.00 3.03
N ARG A 200 -18.78 -3.40 3.97
CA ARG A 200 -18.56 -2.02 4.40
C ARG A 200 -17.19 -1.84 5.05
N VAL A 201 -16.75 -2.72 5.94
CA VAL A 201 -15.43 -2.65 6.56
C VAL A 201 -14.32 -2.73 5.51
N LEU A 202 -14.41 -3.68 4.58
CA LEU A 202 -13.47 -3.83 3.47
C LEU A 202 -13.40 -2.58 2.59
N SER A 203 -14.54 -1.95 2.31
CA SER A 203 -14.61 -0.71 1.51
C SER A 203 -13.83 0.44 2.13
N HIS A 204 -13.75 0.50 3.47
CA HIS A 204 -13.01 1.53 4.20
C HIS A 204 -11.53 1.17 4.42
N ASN A 205 -11.12 -0.08 4.17
CA ASN A 205 -9.74 -0.50 4.39
C ASN A 205 -8.85 -0.03 3.24
N LEU A 206 -8.20 1.12 3.40
CA LEU A 206 -7.32 1.69 2.37
C LEU A 206 -6.18 0.74 1.99
N ASN A 207 -5.59 0.02 2.95
CA ASN A 207 -4.48 -0.90 2.70
C ASN A 207 -4.87 -2.05 1.76
N TYR A 208 -6.13 -2.48 1.80
CA TYR A 208 -6.64 -3.48 0.85
C TYR A 208 -6.65 -2.95 -0.60
N TRP A 209 -6.91 -1.65 -0.79
CA TRP A 209 -7.03 -1.04 -2.11
C TRP A 209 -5.71 -0.54 -2.70
N ILE A 210 -4.64 -0.43 -1.90
CA ILE A 210 -3.33 0.01 -2.36
C ILE A 210 -2.67 -0.94 -3.38
N PRO A 211 -2.60 -2.27 -3.15
CA PRO A 211 -2.01 -3.16 -4.14
C PRO A 211 -2.80 -3.16 -5.47
N PRO A 212 -4.14 -3.24 -5.49
CA PRO A 212 -4.92 -3.15 -6.73
C PRO A 212 -4.75 -1.84 -7.50
N VAL A 213 -4.81 -0.67 -6.83
CA VAL A 213 -4.63 0.61 -7.54
C VAL A 213 -3.21 0.74 -8.08
N THR A 214 -2.21 0.24 -7.34
CA THR A 214 -0.82 0.27 -7.77
C THR A 214 -0.61 -0.63 -8.98
N LYS A 215 -1.27 -1.79 -9.02
CA LYS A 215 -1.29 -2.65 -10.20
C LYS A 215 -1.88 -1.93 -11.42
N VAL A 216 -3.01 -1.23 -11.27
CA VAL A 216 -3.61 -0.44 -12.36
C VAL A 216 -2.63 0.63 -12.86
N ILE A 217 -1.97 1.35 -11.96
CA ILE A 217 -0.95 2.35 -12.35
C ILE A 217 0.18 1.68 -13.16
N GLN A 218 0.73 0.57 -12.68
CA GLN A 218 1.82 -0.14 -13.36
C GLN A 218 1.39 -0.71 -14.72
N ASP A 219 0.18 -1.26 -14.81
CA ASP A 219 -0.37 -1.80 -16.06
C ASP A 219 -0.58 -0.67 -17.09
N THR A 220 -1.08 0.49 -16.67
CA THR A 220 -1.25 1.68 -17.52
C THR A 220 0.11 2.20 -18.00
N LEU A 221 1.06 2.41 -17.09
CA LEU A 221 2.41 2.87 -17.45
C LEU A 221 3.17 1.84 -18.30
N GLY A 222 2.90 0.55 -18.10
CA GLY A 222 3.43 -0.54 -18.92
C GLY A 222 3.02 -0.47 -20.39
N GLN A 223 1.99 0.29 -20.73
CA GLN A 223 1.56 0.51 -22.12
C GLN A 223 2.23 1.72 -22.78
N PHE A 224 2.98 2.53 -22.02
CA PHE A 224 3.59 3.74 -22.56
C PHE A 224 4.76 3.38 -23.49
N PRO A 225 4.98 4.18 -24.56
CA PRO A 225 6.08 3.94 -25.47
C PRO A 225 7.44 4.00 -24.75
N GLU A 226 8.41 3.25 -25.26
CA GLU A 226 9.79 3.33 -24.78
C GLU A 226 10.49 4.57 -25.33
N VAL A 227 11.41 5.15 -24.56
CA VAL A 227 12.36 6.16 -25.02
C VAL A 227 13.54 5.43 -25.63
N ASP A 228 13.70 5.47 -26.96
CA ASP A 228 14.78 4.74 -27.63
C ASP A 228 16.16 5.31 -27.24
N GLU A 229 16.84 4.61 -26.34
CA GLU A 229 18.21 4.87 -25.90
C GLU A 229 19.19 3.87 -26.53
N GLY A 230 18.77 3.16 -27.58
CA GLY A 230 19.59 2.17 -28.28
C GLY A 230 19.85 0.88 -27.48
N LYS A 231 19.07 0.60 -26.42
CA LYS A 231 19.16 -0.69 -25.70
C LYS A 231 18.33 -1.75 -26.40
N THR A 232 18.96 -2.87 -26.71
CA THR A 232 18.26 -4.05 -27.24
C THR A 232 17.61 -4.81 -26.09
N VAL A 233 16.39 -5.31 -26.34
CA VAL A 233 15.72 -6.23 -25.42
C VAL A 233 16.40 -7.59 -25.50
N GLY A 234 16.87 -8.10 -24.36
CA GLY A 234 17.58 -9.36 -24.27
C GLY A 234 17.84 -9.80 -22.83
N PRO A 235 18.56 -10.91 -22.63
CA PRO A 235 18.99 -11.35 -21.30
C PRO A 235 19.84 -10.29 -20.61
N VAL A 236 19.66 -10.11 -19.31
CA VAL A 236 20.43 -9.14 -18.52
C VAL A 236 21.79 -9.75 -18.15
N PRO A 237 22.92 -9.25 -18.68
CA PRO A 237 24.23 -9.77 -18.32
C PRO A 237 24.61 -9.32 -16.89
N LEU A 238 25.22 -10.22 -16.14
CA LEU A 238 25.81 -9.97 -14.83
C LEU A 238 27.35 -9.86 -14.96
N GLU A 239 27.99 -9.24 -13.97
CA GLU A 239 29.46 -9.04 -13.97
C GLU A 239 30.25 -10.35 -13.99
N ASP A 240 29.68 -11.43 -13.45
CA ASP A 240 30.26 -12.77 -13.45
C ASP A 240 30.14 -13.51 -14.80
N GLY A 241 29.54 -12.86 -15.81
CA GLY A 241 29.31 -13.42 -17.14
C GLY A 241 28.06 -14.32 -17.24
N SER A 242 27.31 -14.48 -16.14
CA SER A 242 26.00 -15.14 -16.16
C SER A 242 24.88 -14.16 -16.56
N PHE A 243 23.65 -14.66 -16.67
CA PHE A 243 22.47 -13.84 -16.96
C PHE A 243 21.51 -13.84 -15.78
N LEU A 244 20.90 -12.69 -15.48
CA LEU A 244 19.88 -12.59 -14.44
C LEU A 244 18.63 -13.38 -14.88
N PRO A 245 18.25 -14.45 -14.15
CA PRO A 245 17.07 -15.23 -14.50
C PRO A 245 15.79 -14.41 -14.27
N GLY A 246 14.80 -14.59 -15.15
CA GLY A 246 13.49 -13.98 -14.98
C GLY A 246 13.44 -12.48 -15.29
N ALA A 247 14.46 -11.93 -15.95
CA ALA A 247 14.51 -10.52 -16.29
C ALA A 247 15.06 -10.27 -17.71
N VAL A 248 14.64 -9.16 -18.31
CA VAL A 248 15.11 -8.70 -19.62
C VAL A 248 15.57 -7.25 -19.56
N THR A 249 16.53 -6.89 -20.40
CA THR A 249 16.91 -5.49 -20.63
C THR A 249 15.82 -4.78 -21.43
N GLY A 250 15.73 -3.46 -21.27
CA GLY A 250 14.86 -2.62 -22.07
C GLY A 250 15.24 -1.16 -21.98
N ASN A 251 14.71 -0.36 -22.90
CA ASN A 251 14.78 1.09 -22.83
C ASN A 251 13.76 1.61 -21.81
N PRO A 252 14.02 2.68 -21.03
CA PRO A 252 13.04 3.22 -20.09
C PRO A 252 11.75 3.64 -20.81
N ARG A 253 10.59 3.49 -20.16
CA ARG A 253 9.32 3.99 -20.71
C ARG A 253 9.21 5.50 -20.57
N GLN A 254 8.47 6.13 -21.48
CA GLN A 254 8.12 7.53 -21.36
C GLN A 254 7.32 7.76 -20.08
N GLY A 255 7.49 8.94 -19.47
CA GLY A 255 6.65 9.41 -18.38
C GLY A 255 5.42 10.11 -18.96
N GLY A 256 4.46 10.44 -18.10
CA GLY A 256 3.27 11.14 -18.54
C GLY A 256 2.10 10.98 -17.60
N SER A 257 0.91 11.28 -18.11
CA SER A 257 -0.35 11.21 -17.38
C SER A 257 -0.81 9.78 -17.19
N VAL A 258 -0.88 9.28 -15.96
CA VAL A 258 -1.52 7.98 -15.70
C VAL A 258 -3.02 8.10 -15.90
N TRP A 259 -3.62 9.17 -15.36
CA TRP A 259 -4.97 9.62 -15.68
C TRP A 259 -5.09 11.12 -15.49
N THR A 260 -6.05 11.72 -16.19
CA THR A 260 -6.44 13.13 -16.05
C THR A 260 -7.94 13.29 -16.22
N GLY A 261 -8.57 13.97 -15.26
CA GLY A 261 -9.99 14.28 -15.30
C GLY A 261 -10.89 13.17 -14.76
N ARG A 262 -12.16 13.52 -14.59
CA ARG A 262 -13.17 12.70 -13.93
C ARG A 262 -13.50 11.43 -14.70
N GLU A 263 -13.53 11.50 -16.03
CA GLU A 263 -13.91 10.35 -16.88
C GLU A 263 -12.90 9.22 -16.73
N GLU A 264 -11.62 9.49 -16.99
CA GLU A 264 -10.54 8.52 -16.80
C GLU A 264 -10.46 8.03 -15.35
N ALA A 265 -10.64 8.90 -14.35
CA ALA A 265 -10.62 8.50 -12.95
C ALA A 265 -11.73 7.50 -12.59
N VAL A 266 -12.93 7.64 -13.17
CA VAL A 266 -14.02 6.66 -12.97
C VAL A 266 -13.64 5.31 -13.57
N GLU A 267 -13.04 5.31 -14.75
CA GLU A 267 -12.53 4.09 -15.38
C GLU A 267 -11.43 3.43 -14.54
N MET A 268 -10.49 4.21 -14.00
CA MET A 268 -9.42 3.72 -13.14
C MET A 268 -9.95 3.16 -11.82
N VAL A 269 -11.01 3.74 -11.23
CA VAL A 269 -11.67 3.16 -10.05
C VAL A 269 -12.30 1.81 -10.39
N ALA A 270 -12.97 1.69 -11.54
CA ALA A 270 -13.53 0.41 -11.98
C ALA A 270 -12.42 -0.63 -12.24
N ALA A 271 -11.35 -0.23 -12.94
CA ALA A 271 -10.17 -1.08 -13.17
C ALA A 271 -9.51 -1.53 -11.85
N THR A 272 -9.50 -0.67 -10.82
CA THR A 272 -8.99 -1.00 -9.48
C THR A 272 -9.83 -2.10 -8.83
N VAL A 273 -11.15 -2.09 -9.00
CA VAL A 273 -12.04 -3.15 -8.50
C VAL A 273 -11.80 -4.47 -9.24
N GLU A 274 -11.61 -4.44 -10.55
CA GLU A 274 -11.26 -5.64 -11.33
C GLU A 274 -9.87 -6.18 -10.96
N ALA A 275 -8.89 -5.31 -10.71
CA ALA A 275 -7.57 -5.71 -10.23
C ALA A 275 -7.62 -6.32 -8.83
N ALA A 276 -8.50 -5.82 -7.95
CA ALA A 276 -8.74 -6.40 -6.62
C ALA A 276 -9.37 -7.80 -6.71
N ASP A 277 -10.22 -8.03 -7.72
CA ASP A 277 -10.75 -9.37 -7.99
C ASP A 277 -9.65 -10.34 -8.45
N ALA A 278 -8.82 -9.91 -9.40
CA ALA A 278 -7.75 -10.74 -9.95
C ALA A 278 -6.65 -11.09 -8.93
N THR A 279 -6.35 -10.20 -7.98
CA THR A 279 -5.27 -10.36 -7.00
C THR A 279 -5.75 -10.91 -5.66
N GLY A 280 -6.96 -10.54 -5.24
CA GLY A 280 -7.47 -10.78 -3.90
C GLY A 280 -8.79 -11.54 -3.85
N HIS A 281 -9.28 -12.07 -4.97
CA HIS A 281 -10.55 -12.81 -5.05
C HIS A 281 -11.75 -12.01 -4.51
N LEU A 282 -11.77 -10.69 -4.78
CA LEU A 282 -12.79 -9.77 -4.27
C LEU A 282 -14.21 -10.30 -4.49
N ARG A 283 -14.56 -10.79 -5.68
CA ARG A 283 -15.91 -11.30 -5.95
C ARG A 283 -16.24 -12.52 -5.11
N ASP A 284 -15.30 -13.45 -4.91
CA ASP A 284 -15.50 -14.61 -4.04
C ASP A 284 -15.73 -14.17 -2.60
N ILE A 285 -15.00 -13.16 -2.11
CA ILE A 285 -15.21 -12.56 -0.78
C ILE A 285 -16.61 -11.92 -0.69
N LEU A 286 -16.98 -11.11 -1.68
CA LEU A 286 -18.29 -10.44 -1.71
C LEU A 286 -19.44 -11.46 -1.72
N ASP A 287 -19.32 -12.52 -2.51
CA ASP A 287 -20.35 -13.56 -2.64
C ASP A 287 -20.41 -14.45 -1.39
N ALA A 288 -19.28 -14.75 -0.77
CA ALA A 288 -19.21 -15.43 0.52
C ALA A 288 -19.93 -14.60 1.60
N VAL A 289 -19.63 -13.30 1.71
CA VAL A 289 -20.29 -12.42 2.68
C VAL A 289 -21.79 -12.35 2.40
N ARG A 290 -22.20 -12.07 1.16
CA ARG A 290 -23.62 -11.99 0.77
C ARG A 290 -24.41 -13.25 1.08
N SER A 291 -23.78 -14.43 0.95
CA SER A 291 -24.42 -15.73 1.20
C SER A 291 -24.56 -16.05 2.69
N HIS A 292 -23.78 -15.42 3.56
CA HIS A 292 -23.75 -15.68 5.02
C HIS A 292 -24.21 -14.49 5.85
N ARG A 293 -24.87 -13.49 5.23
CA ARG A 293 -25.37 -12.32 5.95
C ARG A 293 -26.36 -12.70 7.05
N VAL A 294 -26.28 -11.96 8.15
CA VAL A 294 -27.19 -12.04 9.28
C VAL A 294 -27.98 -10.74 9.44
N GLU A 295 -29.00 -10.74 10.29
CA GLU A 295 -29.84 -9.55 10.53
C GLU A 295 -29.00 -8.35 11.02
N ASP A 296 -27.99 -8.61 11.85
CA ASP A 296 -27.08 -7.60 12.43
C ASP A 296 -26.18 -6.91 11.38
N ASP A 297 -26.05 -7.45 10.16
CA ASP A 297 -25.32 -6.81 9.07
C ASP A 297 -26.11 -5.65 8.44
N PHE A 298 -27.40 -5.54 8.74
CA PHE A 298 -28.27 -4.50 8.23
C PHE A 298 -28.47 -3.37 9.24
N SER A 299 -28.56 -2.15 8.73
CA SER A 299 -29.01 -1.03 9.53
C SER A 299 -30.53 -1.09 9.74
N ASN A 300 -31.03 -0.24 10.64
CA ASN A 300 -32.47 -0.02 10.83
C ASN A 300 -33.18 0.63 9.63
N ARG A 301 -32.45 0.96 8.55
CA ARG A 301 -33.02 1.58 7.35
C ARG A 301 -33.48 0.52 6.36
N TRP A 302 -34.56 0.85 5.67
CA TRP A 302 -35.05 0.02 4.57
C TRP A 302 -34.07 0.05 3.39
N SER A 303 -33.85 -1.12 2.77
CA SER A 303 -33.07 -1.28 1.55
C SER A 303 -33.49 -2.53 0.79
N TYR A 304 -33.22 -2.57 -0.52
CA TYR A 304 -33.48 -3.75 -1.34
C TYR A 304 -32.75 -5.00 -0.83
N ALA A 305 -31.49 -4.86 -0.38
CA ALA A 305 -30.73 -5.98 0.17
C ALA A 305 -31.36 -6.54 1.45
N ARG A 306 -31.86 -5.66 2.34
CA ARG A 306 -32.56 -6.06 3.57
C ARG A 306 -33.89 -6.74 3.25
N GLU A 307 -34.66 -6.16 2.34
CA GLU A 307 -35.94 -6.73 1.92
C GLU A 307 -35.75 -8.11 1.27
N ASP A 308 -34.75 -8.29 0.41
CA ASP A 308 -34.45 -9.59 -0.21
C ASP A 308 -34.00 -10.62 0.84
N PHE A 309 -33.20 -10.21 1.82
CA PHE A 309 -32.83 -11.05 2.97
C PHE A 309 -34.07 -11.49 3.77
N GLU A 310 -34.93 -10.55 4.18
CA GLU A 310 -36.16 -10.83 4.93
C GLU A 310 -37.09 -11.75 4.12
N ARG A 311 -37.25 -11.52 2.81
CA ARG A 311 -38.04 -12.39 1.92
C ARG A 311 -37.48 -13.82 1.85
N LYS A 312 -36.16 -13.99 1.83
CA LYS A 312 -35.50 -15.31 1.85
C LYS A 312 -35.67 -16.01 3.20
N LEU A 313 -35.55 -15.25 4.31
CA LEU A 313 -35.70 -15.77 5.67
C LEU A 313 -37.13 -16.22 5.97
N TYR A 314 -38.13 -15.41 5.60
CA TYR A 314 -39.56 -15.67 5.90
C TYR A 314 -40.29 -16.51 4.84
N ARG A 315 -39.57 -17.09 3.87
CA ARG A 315 -40.17 -18.00 2.89
C ARG A 315 -40.60 -19.29 3.62
N LYS A 316 -41.93 -19.55 3.65
CA LYS A 316 -42.61 -20.69 4.32
C LYS A 316 -42.05 -22.13 4.13
N ARG A 317 -40.99 -22.34 3.34
CA ARG A 317 -40.31 -23.63 3.11
C ARG A 317 -38.80 -23.65 3.42
N SER A 318 -38.16 -22.55 3.83
CA SER A 318 -36.76 -22.61 4.28
C SER A 318 -36.72 -23.17 5.70
N LYS A 319 -36.34 -24.45 5.83
CA LYS A 319 -35.83 -24.96 7.11
C LYS A 319 -34.50 -24.26 7.36
N VAL A 320 -34.53 -23.14 8.07
CA VAL A 320 -33.32 -22.44 8.52
C VAL A 320 -32.56 -23.39 9.44
N GLN A 321 -31.50 -24.01 8.92
CA GLN A 321 -30.57 -24.77 9.74
C GLN A 321 -29.67 -23.74 10.42
N VAL A 322 -29.98 -23.42 11.68
CA VAL A 322 -29.10 -22.59 12.52
C VAL A 322 -27.83 -23.40 12.76
N ARG A 323 -26.75 -23.06 12.07
CA ARG A 323 -25.43 -23.63 12.27
C ARG A 323 -24.65 -22.66 13.16
N PHE A 324 -24.55 -22.97 14.44
CA PHE A 324 -23.63 -22.29 15.32
C PHE A 324 -22.22 -22.67 14.88
N VAL A 325 -21.50 -21.73 14.26
CA VAL A 325 -20.07 -21.86 14.01
C VAL A 325 -19.38 -21.15 15.17
N GLU A 326 -18.85 -21.90 16.12
CA GLU A 326 -17.88 -21.34 17.06
C GLU A 326 -16.64 -20.96 16.26
N LEU A 327 -16.38 -19.65 16.17
CA LEU A 327 -15.13 -19.13 15.63
C LEU A 327 -14.00 -19.44 16.61
N THR A 328 -13.39 -20.62 16.49
CA THR A 328 -12.11 -20.92 17.15
C THR A 328 -11.00 -20.14 16.46
N ASP A 329 -10.41 -19.23 17.23
CA ASP A 329 -9.19 -18.48 17.00
C ASP A 329 -9.16 -17.63 15.72
N THR A 330 -9.28 -16.33 15.95
CA THR A 330 -8.95 -15.22 15.06
C THR A 330 -7.74 -15.55 14.19
N ILE A 331 -7.95 -15.77 12.90
CA ILE A 331 -6.89 -15.67 11.90
C ILE A 331 -6.34 -14.24 12.05
N PRO A 332 -5.05 -14.06 12.34
CA PRO A 332 -4.48 -12.72 12.44
C PRO A 332 -4.64 -12.04 11.09
N VAL A 333 -5.50 -11.02 11.06
CA VAL A 333 -5.53 -10.04 9.98
C VAL A 333 -4.17 -9.35 10.02
N GLN A 334 -3.39 -9.48 8.95
CA GLN A 334 -2.08 -8.84 8.83
C GLN A 334 -2.22 -7.35 9.18
N GLY A 335 -1.37 -6.90 10.09
CA GLY A 335 -1.42 -5.56 10.66
C GLY A 335 -1.08 -4.46 9.64
N PRO A 336 -1.16 -3.19 10.05
CA PRO A 336 -1.02 -2.02 9.18
C PRO A 336 0.40 -1.73 8.65
N GLU A 337 1.37 -2.61 8.91
CA GLU A 337 2.77 -2.46 8.51
C GLU A 337 3.07 -3.24 7.22
N SER A 338 3.96 -2.70 6.39
CA SER A 338 4.48 -3.40 5.20
C SER A 338 5.05 -4.76 5.57
N ASP A 339 4.77 -5.81 4.79
CA ASP A 339 5.35 -7.15 4.96
C ASP A 339 6.90 -7.12 5.03
N VAL A 340 7.53 -6.16 4.35
CA VAL A 340 8.98 -5.95 4.37
C VAL A 340 9.43 -5.31 5.68
N LEU A 341 8.70 -4.31 6.19
CA LEU A 341 8.97 -3.72 7.50
C LEU A 341 8.76 -4.76 8.60
N GLY A 342 7.69 -5.55 8.51
CA GLY A 342 7.44 -6.70 9.38
C GLY A 342 8.58 -7.72 9.34
N LYS A 343 9.15 -8.02 8.16
CA LYS A 343 10.32 -8.91 8.02
C LYS A 343 11.61 -8.29 8.59
N LEU A 344 11.86 -7.00 8.39
CA LEU A 344 13.01 -6.28 8.96
C LEU A 344 12.95 -6.25 10.49
N VAL A 345 11.80 -5.83 11.01
CA VAL A 345 11.50 -5.81 12.43
C VAL A 345 11.58 -7.22 13.03
N THR A 346 11.06 -8.23 12.32
CA THR A 346 11.18 -9.62 12.74
C THR A 346 12.63 -10.08 12.72
N SER A 347 13.42 -9.73 11.70
CA SER A 347 14.85 -10.06 11.62
C SER A 347 15.64 -9.45 12.78
N ASP A 348 15.43 -8.16 13.05
CA ASP A 348 16.06 -7.43 14.16
C ASP A 348 15.65 -8.01 15.51
N PHE A 349 14.37 -8.36 15.69
CA PHE A 349 13.90 -9.03 16.89
C PHE A 349 14.46 -10.45 17.03
N LEU A 350 14.52 -11.23 15.94
CA LEU A 350 15.10 -12.58 15.93
C LEU A 350 16.61 -12.56 16.24
N ALA A 351 17.31 -11.47 15.94
CA ALA A 351 18.71 -11.27 16.32
C ALA A 351 18.89 -11.17 17.85
N LEU A 352 17.89 -10.66 18.59
CA LEU A 352 17.87 -10.56 20.06
C LEU A 352 17.47 -11.86 20.78
N LEU A 353 16.97 -12.85 20.03
CA LEU A 353 16.61 -14.17 20.56
C LEU A 353 17.81 -15.10 20.55
N ASN A 354 17.92 -15.94 21.58
CA ASN A 354 18.89 -17.04 21.56
C ASN A 354 18.46 -18.12 20.55
N GLU A 355 19.40 -18.98 20.13
CA GLU A 355 19.19 -20.01 19.11
C GLU A 355 17.91 -20.84 19.33
N LYS A 356 17.70 -21.27 20.58
CA LYS A 356 16.54 -22.07 20.99
C LYS A 356 15.22 -21.30 21.04
N GLN A 357 15.25 -19.98 21.15
CA GLN A 357 14.08 -19.09 21.07
C GLN A 357 13.75 -18.80 19.60
N ARG A 358 14.78 -18.52 18.78
CA ARG A 358 14.65 -18.28 17.34
C ARG A 358 14.01 -19.48 16.64
N GLU A 359 14.47 -20.69 16.94
CA GLU A 359 13.94 -21.93 16.36
C GLU A 359 12.45 -22.14 16.67
N VAL A 360 12.00 -21.81 17.89
CA VAL A 360 10.59 -21.89 18.28
C VAL A 360 9.74 -20.84 17.54
N VAL A 361 10.24 -19.61 17.40
CA VAL A 361 9.53 -18.54 16.67
C VAL A 361 9.44 -18.85 15.18
N VAL A 362 10.50 -19.38 14.58
CA VAL A 362 10.49 -19.80 13.16
C VAL A 362 9.47 -20.91 12.95
N LEU A 363 9.47 -21.96 13.79
CA LEU A 363 8.49 -23.05 13.68
C LEU A 363 7.04 -22.57 13.89
N LEU A 364 6.79 -21.63 14.80
CA LEU A 364 5.47 -21.00 14.94
C LEU A 364 5.08 -20.20 13.69
N SER A 365 6.01 -19.41 13.15
CA SER A 365 5.75 -18.62 11.93
C SER A 365 5.50 -19.50 10.70
N SER A 366 6.06 -20.71 10.67
CA SER A 366 5.79 -21.73 9.65
C SER A 366 4.49 -22.52 9.90
N GLY A 367 3.66 -22.14 10.89
CA GLY A 367 2.33 -22.70 11.12
C GLY A 367 2.27 -23.93 12.03
N PHE A 368 3.37 -24.33 12.69
CA PHE A 368 3.37 -25.46 13.62
C PHE A 368 2.70 -25.09 14.97
N ARG A 369 1.93 -26.01 15.54
CA ARG A 369 1.30 -25.87 16.86
C ARG A 369 2.29 -26.19 17.98
N GLN A 370 2.07 -25.64 19.18
CA GLN A 370 3.00 -25.77 20.31
C GLN A 370 3.36 -27.23 20.68
N HIS A 371 2.42 -28.18 20.53
CA HIS A 371 2.68 -29.60 20.79
C HIS A 371 3.53 -30.25 19.69
N GLU A 372 3.31 -29.89 18.42
CA GLU A 372 4.10 -30.37 17.28
C GLU A 372 5.55 -29.87 17.35
N ILE A 373 5.73 -28.63 17.81
CA ILE A 373 7.05 -28.04 18.07
C ILE A 373 7.75 -28.76 19.23
N ALA A 374 7.02 -29.08 20.29
CA ALA A 374 7.57 -29.81 21.43
C ALA A 374 8.08 -31.20 21.02
N GLU A 375 7.30 -31.92 20.21
CA GLU A 375 7.66 -33.24 19.68
C GLU A 375 8.90 -33.14 18.76
N LYS A 376 8.91 -32.19 17.84
CA LYS A 376 10.01 -31.97 16.89
C LYS A 376 11.33 -31.57 17.56
N LEU A 377 11.25 -30.86 18.69
CA LEU A 377 12.41 -30.45 19.49
C LEU A 377 12.76 -31.45 20.62
N GLY A 378 12.10 -32.61 20.67
CA GLY A 378 12.41 -33.70 21.61
C GLY A 378 11.99 -33.45 23.06
N TYR A 379 10.99 -32.60 23.30
CA TYR A 379 10.44 -32.36 24.64
C TYR A 379 9.30 -33.33 24.96
N ALA A 380 9.25 -33.80 26.21
CA ALA A 380 8.22 -34.72 26.69
C ALA A 380 6.83 -34.08 26.84
N ASN A 381 6.73 -32.75 26.90
CA ASN A 381 5.47 -32.01 26.96
C ASN A 381 5.65 -30.59 26.38
N HIS A 382 4.55 -29.85 26.17
CA HIS A 382 4.57 -28.49 25.60
C HIS A 382 4.97 -27.39 26.60
N SER A 383 5.17 -27.72 27.88
CA SER A 383 5.48 -26.74 28.94
C SER A 383 6.79 -25.94 28.71
N PRO A 384 7.90 -26.55 28.24
CA PRO A 384 9.11 -25.83 27.85
C PRO A 384 8.88 -24.83 26.71
N ILE A 385 7.99 -25.16 25.77
CA ILE A 385 7.64 -24.28 24.65
C ILE A 385 6.84 -23.08 25.15
N SER A 386 5.81 -23.29 25.98
CA SER A 386 5.03 -22.20 26.58
C SER A 386 5.90 -21.28 27.45
N LYS A 387 6.85 -21.82 28.23
CA LYS A 387 7.79 -20.99 29.01
C LYS A 387 8.70 -20.15 28.13
N ARG A 388 9.17 -20.68 27.00
CA ARG A 388 10.00 -19.94 26.05
C ARG A 388 9.19 -18.87 25.32
N LEU A 389 7.96 -19.17 24.94
CA LEU A 389 7.05 -18.19 24.35
C LEU A 389 6.78 -17.02 25.31
N ALA A 390 6.55 -17.30 26.60
CA ALA A 390 6.41 -16.25 27.61
C ALA A 390 7.69 -15.41 27.83
N GLN A 391 8.88 -15.95 27.54
CA GLN A 391 10.13 -15.18 27.55
C GLN A 391 10.29 -14.34 26.28
N VAL A 392 9.97 -14.91 25.11
CA VAL A 392 9.96 -14.21 23.83
C VAL A 392 8.96 -13.06 23.86
N GLN A 393 7.75 -13.28 24.37
CA GLN A 393 6.72 -12.25 24.51
C GLN A 393 7.18 -11.09 25.41
N ARG A 394 7.86 -11.38 26.54
CA ARG A 394 8.43 -10.32 27.39
C ARG A 394 9.51 -9.51 26.69
N LYS A 395 10.41 -10.18 25.97
CA LYS A 395 11.42 -9.49 25.14
C LYS A 395 10.78 -8.68 24.02
N ALA A 396 9.70 -9.17 23.43
CA ALA A 396 8.95 -8.45 22.40
C ALA A 396 8.31 -7.19 22.99
N VAL A 397 7.67 -7.30 24.16
CA VAL A 397 7.09 -6.14 24.87
C VAL A 397 8.15 -5.08 25.16
N GLU A 398 9.32 -5.48 25.63
CA GLU A 398 10.45 -4.58 25.89
C GLU A 398 11.03 -3.96 24.60
N PHE A 399 11.22 -4.77 23.55
CA PHE A 399 11.79 -4.33 22.27
C PHE A 399 10.85 -3.40 21.49
N PHE A 400 9.55 -3.70 21.50
CA PHE A 400 8.52 -2.91 20.82
C PHE A 400 7.95 -1.78 21.66
N GLY A 401 8.40 -1.60 22.91
CA GLY A 401 7.88 -0.57 23.81
C GLY A 401 6.39 -0.71 24.09
N LEU A 402 5.86 -1.93 24.15
CA LEU A 402 4.43 -2.22 24.33
C LEU A 402 3.96 -2.07 25.80
N ASP A 403 4.73 -1.42 26.65
CA ASP A 403 4.37 -1.11 28.02
C ASP A 403 3.58 0.21 28.11
N LYS A 404 2.25 0.06 28.01
CA LYS A 404 1.15 1.03 28.27
C LYS A 404 0.94 2.20 27.32
#